data_AF-A0A1Q2L453-F1
#
_entry.id   AF-A0A1Q2L453-F1
#
_cell.length_a   1.000
_cell.length_b   1.000
_cell.length_c   1.000
_cell.angle_alpha   90.00
_cell.angle_beta   90.00
_cell.angle_gamma   90.00
#
_symmetry.space_group_name_H-M   'P 1'
#
loop_
_entity.id
_entity.type
_entity.pdbx_description
1 polymer ?
#
loop_
_entity_poly.entity_id
_entity_poly.type
_entity_poly.pdbx_seq_one_letter_code
_entity_poly.pdbx_strand_id
1 'polypeptide(L)'
;MSQQKPLPIQSVSYFFTRAKDTHQEGGRAFITLFVRLTKEHTKYTSTEIQRETESAWADIQEVPKEQAAHQITMLPDGLYTYVIAEEMYHELLRLSAACPEALCQLTPIHRNRKFKRFG
;
A
#
# COMPACT_ATOMS: atom_id res chain seq x y z
N MET A 1 -11.69 -46.68 3.28
CA MET A 1 -10.95 -45.74 2.41
C MET A 1 -10.93 -44.40 3.10
N SER A 2 -9.78 -44.00 3.65
CA SER A 2 -9.63 -42.71 4.33
C SER A 2 -9.57 -41.61 3.29
N GLN A 3 -10.64 -40.81 3.17
CA GLN A 3 -10.61 -39.59 2.36
C GLN A 3 -9.64 -38.61 3.03
N GLN A 4 -8.46 -38.44 2.43
CA GLN A 4 -7.56 -37.35 2.79
C GLN A 4 -8.28 -36.04 2.45
N LYS A 5 -8.72 -35.29 3.48
CA LYS A 5 -9.19 -33.92 3.28
C LYS A 5 -8.07 -33.14 2.57
N PRO A 6 -8.35 -32.41 1.48
CA PRO A 6 -7.36 -31.55 0.86
C PRO A 6 -6.85 -30.56 1.90
N LEU A 7 -5.52 -30.48 2.06
CA LEU A 7 -4.92 -29.47 2.92
C LEU A 7 -5.30 -28.09 2.39
N PRO A 8 -5.68 -27.13 3.25
CA PRO A 8 -6.00 -25.78 2.81
C PRO A 8 -4.77 -25.18 2.14
N ILE A 9 -4.92 -24.78 0.87
CA ILE A 9 -3.89 -24.01 0.18
C ILE A 9 -3.82 -22.64 0.84
N GLN A 10 -2.63 -22.23 1.24
CA GLN A 10 -2.38 -20.91 1.80
C GLN A 10 -1.50 -20.13 0.82
N SER A 11 -1.92 -18.90 0.50
CA SER A 11 -1.10 -17.98 -0.30
C SER A 11 -0.98 -16.65 0.42
N VAL A 12 0.18 -16.02 0.31
CA VAL A 12 0.42 -14.67 0.83
C VAL A 12 0.57 -13.70 -0.33
N SER A 13 -0.15 -12.58 -0.29
CA SER A 13 -0.02 -11.48 -1.25
C SER A 13 0.52 -10.25 -0.54
N TYR A 14 1.48 -9.57 -1.16
CA TYR A 14 2.12 -8.38 -0.60
C TYR A 14 1.69 -7.14 -1.35
N PHE A 15 1.39 -6.07 -0.61
CA PHE A 15 0.92 -4.82 -1.19
C PHE A 15 1.65 -3.61 -0.62
N PHE A 16 1.95 -2.69 -1.52
CA PHE A 16 2.32 -1.32 -1.19
C PHE A 16 1.19 -0.39 -1.61
N THR A 17 0.70 0.42 -0.68
CA THR A 17 -0.40 1.35 -0.92
C THR A 17 0.08 2.77 -0.70
N ARG A 18 -0.23 3.67 -1.63
CA ARG A 18 0.03 5.10 -1.51
C ARG A 18 -1.24 5.88 -1.82
N ALA A 19 -1.70 6.65 -0.86
CA ALA A 19 -2.76 7.63 -1.00
C ALA A 19 -2.17 9.04 -1.03
N LYS A 20 -2.78 9.90 -1.84
CA LYS A 20 -2.48 11.33 -1.89
C LYS A 20 -3.80 12.07 -1.97
N ASP A 21 -3.98 13.06 -1.11
CA ASP A 21 -5.13 13.96 -1.13
C ASP A 21 -4.65 15.40 -1.09
N THR A 22 -5.41 16.31 -1.73
CA THR A 22 -5.13 17.75 -1.69
C THR A 22 -6.36 18.45 -1.14
N HIS A 23 -6.18 19.18 -0.05
CA HIS A 23 -7.28 19.89 0.60
C HIS A 23 -6.89 21.33 0.94
N GLN A 24 -7.88 22.11 1.36
CA GLN A 24 -7.72 23.50 1.78
C GLN A 24 -7.96 23.61 3.28
N GLU A 25 -7.04 24.25 4.00
CA GLU A 25 -7.20 24.59 5.41
C GLU A 25 -6.72 26.03 5.64
N GLY A 26 -7.56 26.87 6.24
CA GLY A 26 -7.21 28.28 6.51
C GLY A 26 -6.82 29.10 5.25
N GLY A 27 -7.36 28.76 4.08
CA GLY A 27 -7.04 29.40 2.81
C GLY A 27 -5.68 28.98 2.21
N ARG A 28 -5.04 27.95 2.76
CA ARG A 28 -3.80 27.35 2.24
C ARG A 28 -4.06 25.93 1.75
N ALA A 29 -3.33 25.53 0.72
CA ALA A 29 -3.42 24.18 0.15
C ALA A 29 -2.43 23.25 0.85
N PHE A 30 -2.90 22.09 1.28
CA PHE A 30 -2.08 21.03 1.86
C PHE A 30 -2.19 19.76 1.02
N ILE A 31 -1.14 18.94 1.07
CA ILE A 31 -1.14 17.59 0.52
C ILE A 31 -0.95 16.62 1.67
N THR A 32 -1.92 15.73 1.85
CA THR A 32 -1.82 14.58 2.77
C THR A 32 -1.38 13.36 1.97
N LEU A 33 -0.29 12.74 2.40
CA LEU A 33 0.23 11.49 1.86
C LEU A 33 0.06 10.40 2.90
N PHE A 34 -0.50 9.27 2.48
CA PHE A 34 -0.59 8.07 3.31
C PHE A 34 0.10 6.93 2.60
N VAL A 35 0.96 6.20 3.30
CA VAL A 35 1.65 5.03 2.75
C VAL A 35 1.49 3.85 3.68
N ARG A 36 1.31 2.66 3.12
CA ARG A 36 1.15 1.43 3.90
C ARG A 36 1.74 0.21 3.19
N LEU A 37 2.37 -0.64 3.99
CA LEU A 37 2.78 -2.00 3.63
C LEU A 37 1.84 -3.00 4.29
N THR A 38 1.18 -3.83 3.49
CA THR A 38 0.29 -4.88 3.97
C THR A 38 0.62 -6.22 3.35
N LYS A 39 0.41 -7.31 4.09
CA LYS A 39 0.36 -8.67 3.56
C LYS A 39 -1.03 -9.26 3.79
N GLU A 40 -1.55 -9.99 2.82
CA GLU A 40 -2.84 -10.67 2.88
C GLU A 40 -2.61 -12.18 2.84
N HIS A 41 -3.04 -12.86 3.90
CA HIS A 41 -3.08 -14.31 3.97
C HIS A 41 -4.42 -14.78 3.41
N THR A 42 -4.38 -15.56 2.32
CA THR A 42 -5.56 -16.21 1.75
C THR A 42 -5.54 -17.69 2.08
N LYS A 43 -6.61 -18.18 2.70
CA LYS A 43 -6.84 -19.60 2.98
C LYS A 43 -7.98 -20.09 2.09
N TYR A 44 -7.70 -21.09 1.26
CA TYR A 44 -8.70 -21.75 0.43
C TYR A 44 -9.20 -23.00 1.14
N THR A 45 -10.50 -23.05 1.42
CA THR A 45 -11.18 -24.27 1.89
C THR A 45 -12.11 -24.79 0.79
N SER A 46 -12.66 -26.00 0.95
CA SER A 46 -13.58 -26.58 -0.03
C SER A 46 -14.86 -25.78 -0.24
N THR A 47 -15.20 -24.87 0.67
CA THR A 47 -16.47 -24.13 0.68
C THR A 47 -16.28 -22.61 0.61
N GLU A 48 -15.12 -22.09 1.03
CA GLU A 48 -14.93 -20.65 1.23
C GLU A 48 -13.48 -20.21 1.00
N ILE A 49 -13.32 -18.94 0.62
CA ILE A 49 -12.05 -18.22 0.56
C ILE A 49 -12.01 -17.25 1.74
N GLN A 50 -11.11 -17.49 2.69
CA GLN A 50 -10.89 -16.59 3.83
C GLN A 50 -9.66 -15.72 3.55
N ARG A 51 -9.79 -14.41 3.77
CA ARG A 51 -8.69 -13.45 3.61
C ARG A 51 -8.48 -12.69 4.91
N GLU A 52 -7.23 -12.61 5.34
CA GLU A 52 -6.80 -11.87 6.52
C GLU A 52 -5.69 -10.90 6.10
N THR A 53 -5.92 -9.61 6.31
CA THR A 53 -4.94 -8.56 5.97
C THR A 53 -4.24 -8.08 7.23
N GLU A 54 -2.91 -8.12 7.22
CA GLU A 54 -2.06 -7.55 8.25
C GLU A 54 -1.33 -6.32 7.69
N SER A 55 -1.36 -5.22 8.45
CA SER A 55 -0.59 -4.02 8.16
C SER A 55 0.70 -4.03 8.96
N ALA A 56 1.83 -4.26 8.31
CA ALA A 56 3.13 -4.29 9.00
C ALA A 56 3.70 -2.90 9.26
N TRP A 57 3.37 -1.92 8.40
CA TRP A 57 3.85 -0.56 8.54
C TRP A 57 2.92 0.41 7.83
N ALA A 58 2.70 1.59 8.42
CA ALA A 58 1.98 2.69 7.80
C ALA A 58 2.55 4.01 8.28
N ASP A 59 2.46 5.04 7.43
CA ASP A 59 2.83 6.42 7.78
C ASP A 59 1.89 7.41 7.09
N ILE A 60 1.74 8.57 7.71
CA ILE A 60 0.95 9.69 7.21
C ILE A 60 1.77 10.97 7.34
N GLN A 61 1.85 11.71 6.25
CA GLN A 61 2.57 12.96 6.19
C GLN A 61 1.70 14.03 5.59
N GLU A 62 1.82 15.24 6.10
CA GLU A 62 1.12 16.40 5.58
C GLU A 62 2.13 17.51 5.31
N VAL A 63 2.03 18.09 4.13
CA VAL A 63 2.94 19.15 3.70
C VAL A 63 2.15 20.28 3.03
N PRO A 64 2.52 21.55 3.29
CA PRO A 64 2.02 22.65 2.47
C PRO A 64 2.34 22.39 1.00
N LYS A 65 1.37 22.60 0.11
CA LYS A 65 1.51 22.28 -1.32
C LYS A 65 2.68 23.02 -1.98
N GLU A 66 2.96 24.24 -1.52
CA GLU A 66 4.09 25.07 -1.95
C GLU A 66 5.46 24.53 -1.54
N GLN A 67 5.53 23.68 -0.51
CA GLN A 67 6.75 23.03 -0.03
C GLN A 67 6.87 21.58 -0.52
N ALA A 68 5.80 21.02 -1.07
CA ALA A 68 5.77 19.65 -1.56
C ALA A 68 6.68 19.49 -2.80
N ALA A 69 7.40 18.37 -2.86
CA ALA A 69 8.20 18.04 -4.03
C ALA A 69 7.32 18.00 -5.29
N HIS A 70 7.85 18.48 -6.43
CA HIS A 70 7.10 18.56 -7.68
C HIS A 70 6.47 17.22 -8.11
N GLN A 71 7.14 16.11 -7.82
CA GLN A 71 6.62 14.77 -8.14
C GLN A 71 5.33 14.45 -7.36
N ILE A 72 5.25 14.86 -6.09
CA ILE A 72 4.09 14.66 -5.22
C ILE A 72 2.92 15.53 -5.69
N THR A 73 3.18 16.78 -6.08
CA THR A 73 2.12 17.71 -6.53
C THR A 73 1.46 17.26 -7.83
N MET A 74 2.21 16.53 -8.68
CA MET A 74 1.72 15.96 -9.94
C MET A 74 0.94 14.64 -9.76
N LEU A 75 0.98 14.01 -8.58
CA LEU A 75 0.18 12.82 -8.33
C LEU A 75 -1.31 13.19 -8.28
N PRO A 76 -2.19 12.39 -8.93
CA PRO A 76 -3.62 12.59 -8.82
C PRO A 76 -4.10 12.29 -7.40
N ASP A 77 -5.11 13.02 -6.95
CA ASP A 77 -5.76 12.72 -5.67
C ASP A 77 -6.46 11.36 -5.76
N GLY A 78 -6.09 10.45 -4.87
CA GLY A 78 -6.55 9.08 -4.88
C GLY A 78 -5.61 8.11 -4.22
N LEU A 79 -5.92 6.83 -4.39
CA LEU A 79 -5.25 5.69 -3.81
C LEU A 79 -4.66 4.82 -4.92
N TYR A 80 -3.34 4.63 -4.89
CA TYR A 80 -2.67 3.58 -5.63
C TYR A 80 -2.44 2.37 -4.73
N THR A 81 -2.78 1.18 -5.23
CA THR A 81 -2.44 -0.10 -4.60
C THR A 81 -1.61 -0.92 -5.58
N TYR A 82 -0.39 -1.25 -5.18
CA TYR A 82 0.57 -2.03 -5.94
C TYR A 82 0.66 -3.43 -5.37
N VAL A 83 0.52 -4.45 -6.22
CA VAL A 83 0.84 -5.83 -5.87
C VAL A 83 2.33 -6.03 -6.13
N ILE A 84 3.08 -6.35 -5.08
CA ILE A 84 4.54 -6.45 -5.14
C ILE A 84 5.00 -7.87 -4.82
N ALA A 85 6.25 -8.19 -5.18
CA ALA A 85 6.88 -9.43 -4.77
C ALA A 85 7.26 -9.36 -3.28
N GLU A 86 7.44 -10.53 -2.66
CA GLU A 86 7.82 -10.65 -1.25
C GLU A 86 9.16 -9.96 -0.94
N GLU A 87 10.13 -10.12 -1.83
CA GLU A 87 11.45 -9.53 -1.69
C GLU A 87 11.35 -8.00 -1.68
N MET A 88 10.58 -7.44 -2.62
CA MET A 88 10.31 -6.00 -2.68
C MET A 88 9.58 -5.50 -1.42
N TYR A 89 8.66 -6.30 -0.87
CA TYR A 89 7.98 -5.95 0.37
C TYR A 89 8.96 -5.84 1.54
N HIS A 90 9.87 -6.79 1.69
CA HIS A 90 10.89 -6.74 2.74
C HIS A 90 11.89 -5.60 2.53
N GLU A 91 12.29 -5.31 1.29
CA GLU A 91 13.12 -4.13 0.99
C GLU A 91 12.44 -2.83 1.40
N LEU A 92 11.17 -2.66 1.04
CA LEU A 92 10.40 -1.47 1.41
C LEU A 92 10.20 -1.38 2.93
N LEU A 93 10.02 -2.50 3.62
CA LEU A 93 9.90 -2.53 5.09
C LEU A 93 11.22 -2.14 5.77
N ARG A 94 12.36 -2.53 5.20
CA ARG A 94 13.67 -2.05 5.69
C ARG A 94 13.87 -0.57 5.41
N LEU A 95 13.53 -0.13 4.20
CA LEU A 95 13.60 1.28 3.83
C LEU A 95 12.69 2.14 4.70
N SER A 96 11.51 1.64 5.09
CA SER A 96 10.56 2.38 5.93
C SER A 96 11.08 2.62 7.33
N ALA A 97 11.97 1.77 7.85
CA ALA A 97 12.64 2.01 9.13
C ALA A 97 13.79 3.03 9.01
N ALA A 98 14.40 3.18 7.82
CA ALA A 98 15.56 4.03 7.61
C ALA A 98 15.23 5.43 7.06
N CYS A 99 14.26 5.53 6.15
CA CYS A 99 13.82 6.76 5.50
C CYS A 99 12.34 6.66 5.07
N PRO A 100 11.40 6.87 6.00
CA PRO A 100 9.96 6.86 5.74
C PRO A 100 9.53 7.77 4.57
N GLU A 101 10.12 8.97 4.47
CA GLU A 101 9.74 9.97 3.48
C GLU A 101 10.03 9.52 2.04
N ALA A 102 11.06 8.67 1.85
CA ALA A 102 11.38 8.11 0.54
C ALA A 102 10.23 7.23 0.01
N LEU A 103 9.49 6.55 0.89
CA LEU A 103 8.37 5.69 0.49
C LEU A 103 7.22 6.51 -0.09
N CYS A 104 7.02 7.75 0.38
CA CYS A 104 6.00 8.64 -0.16
C CYS A 104 6.28 9.02 -1.63
N GLN A 105 7.55 9.01 -2.06
CA GLN A 105 7.96 9.49 -3.38
C GLN A 105 8.22 8.38 -4.40
N LEU A 106 8.53 7.17 -3.96
CA LEU A 106 8.89 6.08 -4.87
C LEU A 106 7.68 5.42 -5.56
N THR A 107 7.97 4.72 -6.66
CA THR A 107 7.04 3.74 -7.26
C THR A 107 7.73 2.39 -7.24
N PRO A 108 7.22 1.38 -6.52
CA PRO A 108 7.92 0.11 -6.41
C PRO A 108 7.83 -0.68 -7.72
N ILE A 109 8.78 -1.58 -7.92
CA ILE A 109 8.63 -2.63 -8.94
C ILE A 109 7.45 -3.51 -8.51
N HIS A 110 6.47 -3.64 -9.39
CA HIS A 110 5.20 -4.25 -9.06
C HIS A 110 4.73 -5.19 -10.17
N ARG A 111 3.93 -6.18 -9.78
CA ARG A 111 3.28 -7.13 -10.70
C ARG A 111 1.99 -6.54 -11.28
N ASN A 112 1.28 -5.77 -10.47
CA ASN A 112 0.02 -5.13 -10.87
C ASN A 112 -0.19 -3.84 -10.06
N ARG A 113 -1.00 -2.92 -10.58
CA ARG A 113 -1.36 -1.66 -9.94
C ARG A 113 -2.83 -1.36 -10.16
N LYS A 114 -3.51 -0.93 -9.09
CA LYS A 114 -4.85 -0.36 -9.14
C LYS A 114 -4.80 1.10 -8.70
N PHE A 115 -5.62 1.95 -9.32
CA PHE A 115 -5.82 3.33 -8.91
C PHE A 115 -7.30 3.56 -8.64
N LYS A 116 -7.61 4.20 -7.52
CA LYS A 116 -8.95 4.65 -7.15
C LYS A 116 -8.89 6.14 -6.85
N ARG A 117 -9.52 6.96 -7.68
CA ARG A 117 -9.65 8.40 -7.42
C ARG A 117 -10.50 8.64 -6.18
N PHE A 118 -10.18 9.67 -5.40
CA PHE A 118 -11.09 10.16 -4.38
C PHE A 118 -12.29 10.86 -5.04
N GLY A 119 -13.47 10.69 -4.44
CA GLY A 119 -14.74 11.19 -4.95
C GLY A 119 -15.19 12.45 -4.23
#